data_AF-A0A4Q4X5Z6-F1
#
_entry.id   AF-A0A4Q4X5Z6-F1
#
_cell.length_a   1.000
_cell.length_b   1.000
_cell.length_c   1.000
_cell.angle_alpha   90.00
_cell.angle_beta   90.00
_cell.angle_gamma   90.00
#
_symmetry.space_group_name_H-M   'P 1'
#
loop_
_entity.id
_entity.type
_entity.pdbx_description
1 polymer ?
#
loop_
_entity_poly.entity_id
_entity_poly.type
_entity_poly.pdbx_seq_one_letter_code
_entity_poly.pdbx_strand_id
1 'polypeptide(L)'
;MLFHCERCAHVTRGRNLCLNRHLIAQEPTSMTSYKDIVKQIAALQKEAEALRQKEMQAAIVDIHEKIDLYGLTALDLGFKGDGAARSKPPAKYRDEAGNSWTGRGKRPGWLVAHLSAGRQIEEFLTA
;
A
#
# COMPACT_ATOMS: atom_id res chain seq x y z
N MET A 1 21.56 -31.24 -58.84
CA MET A 1 22.83 -31.04 -58.13
C MET A 1 23.09 -29.56 -58.00
N LEU A 2 23.13 -29.08 -56.76
CA LEU A 2 24.02 -28.07 -56.18
C LEU A 2 24.46 -26.84 -57.03
N PHE A 3 24.00 -25.67 -56.55
CA PHE A 3 24.71 -24.38 -56.37
C PHE A 3 25.38 -23.70 -57.57
N HIS A 4 25.09 -22.40 -57.80
CA HIS A 4 26.00 -21.30 -57.42
C HIS A 4 25.39 -19.89 -57.63
N CYS A 5 25.83 -18.98 -56.76
CA CYS A 5 25.48 -17.57 -56.64
C CYS A 5 26.12 -16.73 -57.76
N GLU A 6 25.32 -15.94 -58.48
CA GLU A 6 25.81 -14.96 -59.47
C GLU A 6 25.33 -13.54 -59.10
N ARG A 7 26.00 -13.01 -58.07
CA ARG A 7 26.62 -11.67 -58.07
C ARG A 7 25.90 -10.55 -58.85
N CYS A 8 25.17 -9.74 -58.09
CA CYS A 8 25.06 -8.28 -58.22
C CYS A 8 24.92 -7.69 -59.63
N ALA A 9 23.68 -7.45 -60.06
CA ALA A 9 23.35 -6.35 -60.97
C ALA A 9 21.88 -5.93 -60.79
N HIS A 10 21.60 -5.00 -59.88
CA HIS A 10 20.76 -3.81 -60.14
C HIS A 10 20.51 -3.02 -58.85
N VAL A 11 21.09 -1.83 -58.84
CA VAL A 11 20.99 -0.80 -57.80
C VAL A 11 19.70 0.02 -58.02
N THR A 12 18.98 0.26 -56.92
CA THR A 12 18.05 1.36 -56.63
C THR A 12 16.75 1.50 -57.42
N ARG A 13 15.63 1.14 -56.78
CA ARG A 13 14.66 2.15 -56.28
C ARG A 13 13.84 1.54 -55.16
N GLY A 14 13.95 2.16 -54.00
CA GLY A 14 13.56 1.61 -52.71
C GLY A 14 12.06 1.34 -52.58
N ARG A 15 11.76 0.17 -52.03
CA ARG A 15 10.57 -0.10 -51.22
C ARG A 15 10.86 -1.33 -50.40
N ASN A 16 11.72 -1.14 -49.40
CA ASN A 16 11.83 -2.07 -48.27
C ASN A 16 10.45 -2.22 -47.64
N LEU A 17 9.93 -3.45 -47.64
CA LEU A 17 9.25 -4.07 -46.51
C LEU A 17 8.39 -3.09 -45.69
N CYS A 18 7.30 -2.60 -46.30
CA CYS A 18 6.25 -1.90 -45.58
C CYS A 18 5.32 -2.94 -44.98
N LEU A 19 5.59 -3.37 -43.74
CA LEU A 19 4.61 -3.79 -42.72
C LEU A 19 5.38 -4.36 -41.51
N ASN A 20 6.13 -3.50 -40.85
CA ASN A 20 6.25 -3.59 -39.41
C ASN A 20 5.92 -2.20 -38.87
N ARG A 21 4.66 -2.05 -38.47
CA ARG A 21 4.04 -0.83 -37.96
C ARG A 21 4.79 -0.42 -36.70
N HIS A 22 5.86 0.34 -36.87
CA HIS A 22 6.60 1.01 -35.81
C HIS A 22 5.61 1.91 -35.07
N LEU A 23 5.13 1.41 -33.93
CA LEU A 23 4.29 2.13 -32.99
C LEU A 23 5.13 2.43 -31.76
N ILE A 24 6.26 3.13 -31.97
CA ILE A 24 7.03 3.77 -30.92
C ILE A 24 7.48 5.13 -31.50
N ALA A 25 6.55 6.08 -31.55
CA ALA A 25 6.88 7.47 -31.77
C ALA A 25 7.21 8.10 -30.41
N GLN A 26 8.43 7.87 -29.91
CA GLN A 26 9.08 8.75 -28.92
C GLN A 26 10.60 8.68 -29.11
N GLU A 27 11.16 9.62 -29.87
CA GLU A 27 12.54 10.05 -29.65
C GLU A 27 12.51 11.53 -29.26
N PRO A 28 12.95 11.85 -28.03
CA PRO A 28 13.80 13.01 -27.89
C PRO A 28 14.99 12.70 -26.98
N THR A 29 16.03 12.07 -27.52
CA THR A 29 17.36 12.05 -26.89
C THR A 29 18.26 13.10 -27.53
N SER A 30 17.87 14.37 -27.44
CA SER A 30 18.85 15.46 -27.53
C SER A 30 18.54 16.55 -26.50
N MET A 31 19.36 16.53 -25.44
CA MET A 31 19.51 17.55 -24.39
C MET A 31 18.51 17.56 -23.21
N THR A 32 18.03 16.40 -22.74
CA THR A 32 17.54 16.30 -21.35
C THR A 32 18.72 16.06 -20.41
N SER A 33 18.98 16.99 -19.49
CA SER A 33 20.00 16.80 -18.46
C SER A 33 19.59 15.65 -17.53
N TYR A 34 20.55 14.94 -16.94
CA TYR A 34 20.28 13.93 -15.92
C TYR A 34 19.31 14.43 -14.84
N LYS A 35 19.48 15.68 -14.40
CA LYS A 35 18.59 16.31 -13.42
C LYS A 35 17.15 16.46 -13.90
N ASP A 36 16.95 16.71 -15.19
CA ASP A 36 15.61 16.86 -15.77
C ASP A 36 14.93 15.52 -15.97
N ILE A 37 15.68 14.47 -16.32
CA ILE A 37 15.18 13.09 -16.39
C ILE A 37 14.70 12.65 -15.00
N VAL A 38 15.46 12.92 -13.94
CA VAL A 38 15.06 12.59 -12.57
C VAL A 38 13.77 13.31 -12.16
N LYS A 39 13.59 14.58 -12.54
CA LYS A 39 12.34 15.31 -12.30
C LYS A 39 11.15 14.69 -13.03
N GLN A 40 11.34 14.27 -14.29
CA GLN A 40 10.30 13.61 -15.07
C GLN A 40 9.92 12.25 -14.48
N ILE A 41 10.90 11.46 -14.01
CA ILE A 41 10.65 10.20 -13.32
C ILE A 41 9.79 10.43 -12.07
N ALA A 42 10.14 11.41 -11.25
CA ALA A 42 9.37 11.73 -10.04
C ALA A 42 7.93 12.17 -10.37
N ALA A 43 7.75 12.96 -11.43
CA ALA A 43 6.42 13.36 -11.88
C ALA A 43 5.58 12.17 -12.37
N LEU A 44 6.18 11.29 -13.19
CA LEU A 44 5.52 10.09 -13.71
C LEU A 44 5.20 9.07 -12.62
N GLN A 45 6.06 8.93 -11.62
CA GLN A 45 5.80 8.07 -10.46
C GLN A 45 4.60 8.58 -9.65
N LYS A 46 4.52 9.90 -9.42
CA LYS A 46 3.39 10.51 -8.73
C LYS A 46 2.07 10.30 -9.49
N GLU A 47 2.11 10.41 -10.82
CA GLU A 47 0.94 10.16 -11.67
C GLU A 47 0.54 8.67 -11.64
N ALA A 48 1.52 7.76 -11.73
CA ALA A 48 1.29 6.33 -11.64
C ALA A 48 0.68 5.92 -10.29
N GLU A 49 1.15 6.51 -9.18
CA GLU A 49 0.58 6.30 -7.85
C GLU A 49 -0.85 6.82 -7.76
N ALA A 50 -1.12 8.02 -8.28
CA ALA A 50 -2.48 8.58 -8.30
C ALA A 50 -3.44 7.69 -9.11
N LEU A 51 -2.99 7.15 -10.23
CA LEU A 51 -3.79 6.20 -11.02
C LEU A 51 -3.98 4.88 -10.28
N ARG A 52 -2.92 4.32 -9.68
CA ARG A 52 -3.02 3.10 -8.87
C ARG A 52 -4.02 3.23 -7.73
N GLN A 53 -4.08 4.39 -7.06
CA GLN A 53 -5.06 4.62 -6.00
C GLN A 53 -6.49 4.61 -6.53
N LYS A 54 -6.75 5.17 -7.72
CA LYS A 54 -8.07 5.16 -8.36
C LYS A 54 -8.48 3.74 -8.76
N GLU A 55 -7.60 3.01 -9.44
CA GLU A 55 -7.84 1.62 -9.84
C GLU A 55 -8.05 0.72 -8.62
N MET A 56 -7.26 0.92 -7.57
CA MET A 56 -7.40 0.17 -6.33
C MET A 56 -8.72 0.46 -5.62
N GLN A 57 -9.17 1.72 -5.59
CA GLN A 57 -10.50 2.06 -5.05
C GLN A 57 -11.62 1.41 -5.86
N ALA A 58 -11.53 1.42 -7.19
CA ALA A 58 -12.50 0.74 -8.04
C ALA A 58 -12.52 -0.78 -7.77
N ALA A 59 -11.35 -1.41 -7.62
CA ALA A 59 -11.25 -2.82 -7.27
C ALA A 59 -11.84 -3.14 -5.89
N ILE A 60 -11.64 -2.27 -4.90
CA ILE A 60 -12.24 -2.44 -3.56
C ILE A 60 -13.77 -2.41 -3.64
N VAL A 61 -14.35 -1.50 -4.41
CA VAL A 61 -15.81 -1.42 -4.61
C VAL A 61 -16.35 -2.71 -5.24
N ASP A 62 -15.74 -3.18 -6.33
CA ASP A 62 -16.11 -4.44 -6.99
C ASP A 62 -15.96 -5.66 -6.06
N ILE A 63 -14.92 -5.69 -5.23
CA ILE A 63 -14.74 -6.75 -4.22
C ILE A 63 -15.86 -6.68 -3.17
N HIS A 64 -16.24 -5.50 -2.68
CA HIS A 64 -17.35 -5.36 -1.74
C HIS A 64 -18.67 -5.84 -2.33
N GLU A 65 -18.97 -5.48 -3.58
CA GLU A 65 -20.18 -5.96 -4.28
C GLU A 65 -20.19 -7.50 -4.38
N LYS A 66 -19.04 -8.12 -4.68
CA LYS A 66 -18.91 -9.59 -4.72
C LYS A 66 -19.05 -10.22 -3.34
N ILE A 67 -18.50 -9.59 -2.30
CA ILE A 67 -18.65 -10.03 -0.91
C ILE A 67 -20.14 -10.04 -0.54
N ASP A 68 -20.87 -8.98 -0.86
CA ASP A 68 -22.29 -8.86 -0.55
C ASP A 68 -23.15 -9.84 -1.37
N LEU A 69 -22.85 -10.02 -2.66
CA LEU A 69 -23.59 -10.92 -3.55
C LEU A 69 -23.47 -12.39 -3.14
N TYR A 70 -22.29 -12.82 -2.73
CA TYR A 70 -22.01 -14.23 -2.40
C TYR A 70 -21.96 -14.48 -0.88
N GLY A 71 -22.13 -13.46 -0.04
CA GLY A 71 -22.04 -13.57 1.41
C GLY A 71 -20.66 -14.03 1.89
N LEU A 72 -19.59 -13.61 1.22
CA LEU A 72 -18.23 -14.06 1.54
C LEU A 72 -17.77 -13.48 2.87
N THR A 73 -17.22 -14.34 3.73
CA THR A 73 -16.59 -13.91 4.97
C THR A 73 -15.07 -13.86 4.81
N ALA A 74 -14.38 -13.21 5.76
CA ALA A 74 -12.92 -13.18 5.79
C ALA A 74 -12.30 -14.59 5.78
N LEU A 75 -12.99 -15.58 6.36
CA LEU A 75 -12.58 -16.98 6.35
C LEU A 75 -12.63 -17.59 4.94
N ASP A 76 -13.65 -17.27 4.15
CA ASP A 76 -13.83 -17.78 2.77
C ASP A 76 -12.78 -17.20 1.82
N LEU A 77 -12.33 -15.98 2.09
CA LEU A 77 -11.22 -15.32 1.39
C LEU A 77 -9.83 -15.77 1.90
N GLY A 78 -9.79 -16.71 2.86
CA GLY A 78 -8.55 -17.24 3.41
C GLY A 78 -7.80 -16.28 4.32
N PHE A 79 -8.41 -15.15 4.70
CA PHE A 79 -7.87 -14.26 5.73
C PHE A 79 -8.08 -14.92 7.08
N LYS A 80 -7.05 -15.62 7.58
CA LYS A 80 -7.00 -16.01 8.98
C LYS A 80 -7.07 -14.74 9.82
N GLY A 81 -8.16 -14.59 10.56
CA GLY A 81 -8.35 -13.49 11.47
C GLY A 81 -7.32 -13.54 12.59
N ASP A 82 -6.16 -12.93 12.40
CA ASP A 82 -5.33 -12.42 13.51
C ASP A 82 -6.01 -11.21 14.19
N GLY A 83 -7.24 -10.89 13.78
CA GLY A 83 -8.15 -9.91 14.37
C GLY A 83 -8.84 -10.42 15.64
N ALA A 84 -8.21 -11.27 16.44
CA ALA A 84 -8.44 -11.17 17.88
C ALA A 84 -7.95 -9.77 18.26
N ALA A 85 -8.87 -8.80 18.30
CA ALA A 85 -8.63 -7.51 18.91
C ALA A 85 -7.86 -7.80 20.20
N ARG A 86 -6.58 -7.40 20.26
CA ARG A 86 -5.75 -7.58 21.46
C ARG A 86 -6.59 -6.99 22.58
N SER A 87 -7.20 -7.87 23.38
CA SER A 87 -8.11 -7.44 24.43
C SER A 87 -7.25 -6.55 25.31
N LYS A 88 -7.60 -5.26 25.35
CA LYS A 88 -6.90 -4.33 26.24
C LYS A 88 -6.94 -5.01 27.61
N PRO A 89 -5.78 -5.22 28.26
CA PRO A 89 -5.78 -5.91 29.54
C PRO A 89 -6.75 -5.17 30.47
N PRO A 90 -7.59 -5.90 31.21
CA PRO A 90 -8.59 -5.27 32.07
C PRO A 90 -7.89 -4.28 33.01
N ALA A 91 -8.46 -3.09 33.15
CA ALA A 91 -7.89 -2.08 34.03
C ALA A 91 -8.05 -2.53 35.49
N LYS A 92 -6.93 -2.82 36.14
CA LYS A 92 -6.88 -3.31 37.53
C LYS A 92 -7.27 -2.24 38.55
N TYR A 93 -7.00 -0.97 38.25
CA TYR A 93 -7.31 0.16 39.13
C TYR A 93 -8.18 1.20 38.43
N ARG A 94 -9.16 1.77 39.12
CA ARG A 94 -10.06 2.82 38.63
C ARG A 94 -10.42 3.82 39.74
N ASP A 95 -10.55 5.10 39.40
CA ASP A 95 -11.04 6.14 40.32
C ASP A 95 -12.50 6.56 40.02
N GLU A 96 -13.07 7.38 40.90
CA GLU A 96 -14.42 7.96 40.74
C GLU A 96 -14.50 8.94 39.56
N ALA A 97 -13.38 9.53 39.16
CA ALA A 97 -13.27 10.46 38.04
C ALA A 97 -13.20 9.75 36.67
N GLY A 98 -13.21 8.40 36.65
CA GLY A 98 -13.20 7.59 35.43
C GLY A 98 -11.81 7.29 34.87
N ASN A 99 -10.72 7.70 35.54
CA ASN A 99 -9.37 7.29 35.21
C ASN A 99 -9.16 5.82 35.55
N SER A 100 -8.36 5.12 34.74
CA SER A 100 -8.07 3.71 34.95
C SER A 100 -6.62 3.36 34.63
N TRP A 101 -6.10 2.35 35.31
CA TRP A 101 -4.72 1.89 35.14
C TRP A 101 -4.65 0.37 35.18
N THR A 102 -3.92 -0.18 34.21
CA THR A 102 -3.78 -1.63 34.01
C THR A 102 -2.84 -2.29 35.02
N GLY A 103 -2.20 -1.50 35.90
CA GLY A 103 -1.17 -1.99 36.83
C GLY A 103 0.19 -2.28 36.17
N ARG A 104 0.33 -2.00 34.86
CA ARG A 104 1.60 -2.14 34.13
C ARG A 104 2.19 -0.77 33.81
N GLY A 105 3.51 -0.65 33.91
CA GLY A 105 4.25 0.58 33.60
C GLY A 105 4.29 1.61 34.75
N LYS A 106 4.60 2.86 34.41
CA LYS A 106 4.67 3.97 35.37
C LYS A 106 3.27 4.26 35.93
N ARG A 107 3.17 4.45 37.25
CA ARG A 107 1.91 4.86 37.91
C ARG A 107 1.45 6.21 37.36
N PRO A 108 0.17 6.37 37.01
CA PRO A 108 -0.36 7.64 36.55
C PRO A 108 -0.43 8.66 37.70
N GLY A 109 -0.41 9.95 37.35
CA GLY A 109 -0.32 11.05 38.32
C GLY A 109 -1.48 11.08 39.32
N TRP A 110 -2.69 10.71 38.91
CA TRP A 110 -3.86 10.62 39.79
C TRP A 110 -3.62 9.62 40.92
N LEU A 111 -3.13 8.42 40.60
CA LEU A 111 -2.89 7.37 41.59
C LEU A 111 -1.79 7.76 42.58
N VAL A 112 -0.74 8.43 42.08
CA VAL A 112 0.33 8.97 42.95
C VAL A 112 -0.22 10.05 43.89
N ALA A 113 -1.09 10.93 43.41
CA ALA A 113 -1.72 11.97 44.22
C ALA A 113 -2.60 11.39 45.33
N HIS A 114 -3.37 10.33 45.03
CA HIS A 114 -4.17 9.62 46.04
C HIS A 114 -3.30 8.93 47.09
N LEU A 115 -2.20 8.29 46.66
CA LEU A 115 -1.24 7.66 47.58
C LEU A 115 -0.54 8.69 48.47
N SER A 116 -0.18 9.86 47.93
CA SER A 116 0.40 10.95 48.74
C SER A 116 -0.60 11.58 49.70
N ALA A 117 -1.90 11.53 49.37
CA ALA A 117 -2.99 11.97 50.23
C ALA A 117 -3.34 10.95 51.35
N GLY A 118 -2.59 9.84 51.45
CA GLY A 118 -2.78 8.81 52.47
C GLY A 118 -3.86 7.77 52.15
N ARG A 119 -4.39 7.76 50.92
CA ARG A 119 -5.30 6.70 50.47
C ARG A 119 -4.53 5.47 50.02
N GLN A 120 -5.16 4.31 50.16
CA GLN A 120 -4.54 3.03 49.86
C GLN A 120 -4.81 2.64 48.40
N ILE A 121 -3.85 1.97 47.76
CA ILE A 121 -3.96 1.58 46.34
C ILE A 121 -5.08 0.54 46.13
N GLU A 122 -5.39 -0.25 47.15
CA GLU A 122 -6.41 -1.28 47.18
C GLU A 122 -7.83 -0.71 47.02
N GLU A 123 -8.06 0.54 47.45
CA GLU A 123 -9.36 1.22 47.32
C GLU A 123 -9.77 1.41 45.86
N PHE A 124 -8.78 1.54 44.98
CA PHE A 124 -8.99 1.73 43.55
C PHE A 124 -9.10 0.41 42.79
N LEU A 125 -9.01 -0.75 43.44
CA LEU A 125 -9.02 -2.05 42.75
C LEU A 125 -10.40 -2.31 42.12
N THR A 126 -10.44 -2.51 40.81
CA THR A 126 -11.66 -2.98 40.12
C THR A 126 -11.83 -4.48 40.44
N ALA A 127 -12.96 -4.88 41.01
CA ALA A 127 -13.30 -6.28 41.30
C ALA A 127 -13.44 -7.15 40.04
#